data_AF-A0A3D3JXD5-F1
#
_entry.id   AF-A0A3D3JXD5-F1
#
_cell.length_a   1.000
_cell.length_b   1.000
_cell.length_c   1.000
_cell.angle_alpha   90.00
_cell.angle_beta   90.00
_cell.angle_gamma   90.00
#
_symmetry.space_group_name_H-M   'P 1'
#
loop_
_entity.id
_entity.type
_entity.pdbx_description
1 polymer ?
#
loop_
_entity_poly.entity_id
_entity_poly.type
_entity_poly.pdbx_seq_one_letter_code
_entity_poly.pdbx_strand_id
1 'polypeptide(L)'
;MERSGNRLPDPATLFLIGTVIVVVVSAIAASQAWTVAQQLPEIDSIQVERDGVVVNEQVLDKDGKPRVTWQTTGETYRAKSLLTRDGFFWLISHLVTNFMGFRPLGVVLVGMLGIGVAERTGLIRALLKAFIAVVPGSLLTPAMVFLGIMSSITLDAGYVVLPPLAAALYLAAG
;
A
#
# COMPACT_ATOMS: atom_id res chain seq x y z
N MET A 1 3.19 -12.64 -24.59
CA MET A 1 2.45 -12.14 -23.41
C MET A 1 1.47 -13.18 -22.85
N GLU A 2 0.88 -14.06 -23.68
CA GLU A 2 -0.09 -15.08 -23.22
C GLU A 2 0.50 -16.20 -22.33
N ARG A 3 1.68 -16.73 -22.70
CA ARG A 3 2.34 -17.81 -21.94
C ARG A 3 2.90 -17.38 -20.59
N SER A 4 3.31 -16.11 -20.45
CA SER A 4 3.84 -15.57 -19.18
C SER A 4 2.71 -15.20 -18.21
N GLY A 5 1.55 -14.77 -18.73
CA GLY A 5 0.38 -14.42 -17.91
C GLY A 5 -0.33 -15.64 -17.28
N ASN A 6 -0.44 -16.75 -18.03
CA ASN A 6 -1.14 -17.95 -17.55
C ASN A 6 -0.31 -18.86 -16.62
N ARG A 7 0.98 -18.53 -16.39
CA ARG A 7 1.90 -19.35 -15.59
C ARG A 7 1.91 -18.98 -14.11
N LEU A 8 1.50 -17.77 -13.77
CA LEU A 8 1.45 -17.36 -12.39
C LEU A 8 0.16 -17.88 -11.76
N PRO A 9 0.23 -18.55 -10.61
CA PRO A 9 -0.98 -18.86 -9.86
C PRO A 9 -1.64 -17.56 -9.40
N ASP A 10 -2.92 -17.62 -9.04
CA ASP A 10 -3.65 -16.45 -8.59
C ASP A 10 -2.95 -15.77 -7.39
N PRO A 11 -3.18 -14.46 -7.16
CA PRO A 11 -2.52 -13.74 -6.10
C PRO A 11 -2.67 -14.37 -4.71
N ALA A 12 -3.82 -14.96 -4.38
CA ALA A 12 -4.03 -15.57 -3.07
C ALA A 12 -3.15 -16.82 -2.89
N THR A 13 -3.01 -17.63 -3.93
CA THR A 13 -2.09 -18.77 -3.94
C THR A 13 -0.63 -18.33 -3.78
N LEU A 14 -0.21 -17.22 -4.42
CA LEU A 14 1.14 -16.66 -4.23
C LEU A 14 1.41 -16.28 -2.77
N PHE A 15 0.45 -15.64 -2.11
CA PHE A 15 0.57 -15.30 -0.68
C PHE A 15 0.63 -16.55 0.20
N LEU A 16 -0.20 -17.56 -0.08
CA LEU A 16 -0.18 -18.82 0.65
C LEU A 16 1.17 -19.53 0.54
N ILE A 17 1.70 -19.63 -0.69
CA ILE A 17 3.04 -20.17 -0.94
C ILE A 17 4.09 -19.35 -0.18
N GLY A 18 4.01 -18.03 -0.23
CA GLY A 18 4.87 -17.12 0.53
C GLY A 18 4.84 -17.38 2.04
N THR A 19 3.66 -17.56 2.63
CA THR A 19 3.51 -17.90 4.05
C THR A 19 4.18 -19.22 4.39
N VAL A 20 3.97 -20.27 3.58
CA VAL A 20 4.62 -21.58 3.78
C VAL A 20 6.15 -21.44 3.70
N ILE A 21 6.65 -20.70 2.71
CA ILE A 21 8.08 -20.42 2.57
C ILE A 21 8.62 -19.72 3.82
N VAL A 22 7.95 -18.68 4.31
CA VAL A 22 8.38 -17.95 5.52
C VAL A 22 8.44 -18.87 6.74
N VAL A 23 7.45 -19.76 6.90
CA VAL A 23 7.45 -20.74 8.00
C VAL A 23 8.67 -21.66 7.89
N VAL A 24 8.95 -22.23 6.72
CA VAL A 24 10.10 -23.12 6.50
C VAL A 24 11.43 -22.38 6.69
N VAL A 25 11.60 -21.21 6.08
CA VAL A 25 12.81 -20.40 6.17
C VAL A 25 13.06 -19.97 7.62
N SER A 26 12.02 -19.60 8.38
CA SER A 26 12.16 -19.25 9.79
C SER A 26 12.69 -20.42 10.64
N ALA A 27 12.30 -21.65 10.31
CA ALA A 27 12.79 -22.85 10.99
C ALA A 27 14.26 -23.13 10.66
N ILE A 28 14.64 -23.01 9.38
CA ILE A 28 16.03 -23.20 8.94
C ILE A 28 16.93 -22.13 9.58
N ALA A 29 16.56 -20.86 9.51
CA ALA A 29 17.32 -19.75 10.08
C ALA A 29 17.53 -19.88 11.59
N ALA A 30 16.49 -20.30 12.32
CA ALA A 30 16.60 -20.54 13.76
C ALA A 30 17.47 -21.76 14.09
N SER A 31 17.38 -22.84 13.28
CA SER A 31 18.21 -24.04 13.48
C SER A 31 19.71 -23.76 13.29
N GLN A 32 20.04 -22.80 12.42
CA GLN A 32 21.40 -22.33 12.19
C GLN A 32 21.81 -21.20 13.14
N ALA A 33 20.99 -20.87 14.14
CA ALA A 33 21.22 -19.81 15.13
C ALA A 33 21.60 -18.46 14.50
N TRP A 34 20.92 -18.07 13.41
CA TRP A 34 21.19 -16.79 12.75
C TRP A 34 20.96 -15.61 13.71
N THR A 35 21.96 -14.74 13.78
CA THR A 35 21.93 -13.51 14.60
C THR A 35 22.36 -12.31 13.78
N VAL A 36 21.80 -11.14 14.10
CA VAL A 36 22.15 -9.85 13.48
C VAL A 36 22.38 -8.84 14.60
N ALA A 37 23.55 -8.19 14.60
CA ALA A 37 23.85 -7.13 15.55
C ALA A 37 22.98 -5.90 15.24
N GLN A 38 22.40 -5.30 16.29
CA GLN A 38 21.67 -4.06 16.17
C GLN A 38 22.65 -2.93 15.82
N GLN A 39 22.31 -2.15 14.81
CA GLN A 39 23.02 -0.94 14.45
C GLN A 39 22.07 0.23 14.64
N LEU A 40 22.46 1.18 15.49
CA LEU A 40 21.72 2.43 15.70
C LEU A 40 22.51 3.58 15.05
N PRO A 41 21.82 4.49 14.35
CA PRO A 41 22.44 5.69 13.82
C PRO A 41 22.74 6.65 14.97
N GLU A 42 24.02 6.93 15.23
CA GLU A 42 24.42 7.96 16.19
C GLU A 42 24.87 9.21 15.43
N ILE A 43 24.40 10.38 15.88
CA ILE A 43 24.80 11.67 15.31
C ILE A 43 26.11 12.07 15.97
N ASP A 44 27.17 12.20 15.18
CA ASP A 44 28.46 12.63 15.71
C ASP A 44 28.33 14.08 16.23
N SER A 45 28.64 14.30 17.51
CA SER A 45 28.68 15.62 18.13
C SER A 45 30.06 15.91 18.72
N ILE A 46 30.61 17.10 18.45
CA ILE A 46 31.83 17.61 19.08
C ILE A 46 31.42 18.54 20.22
N GLN A 47 32.10 18.45 21.36
CA GLN A 47 31.94 19.42 22.44
C GLN A 47 32.80 20.65 22.13
N VAL A 48 32.16 21.80 21.94
CA VAL A 48 32.83 23.07 21.68
C VAL A 48 32.54 24.01 22.84
N GLU A 49 33.58 24.42 23.56
CA GLU A 49 33.47 25.42 24.62
C GLU A 49 33.55 26.82 24.00
N ARG A 50 32.46 27.59 24.10
CA ARG A 50 32.39 28.99 23.67
C ARG A 50 31.91 29.85 24.84
N ASP A 51 32.67 30.90 25.14
CA ASP A 51 32.36 31.86 26.21
C ASP A 51 32.06 31.20 27.58
N GLY A 52 32.83 30.15 27.92
CA GLY A 52 32.69 29.42 29.18
C GLY A 52 31.48 28.48 29.25
N VAL A 53 30.78 28.24 28.13
CA VAL A 53 29.67 27.29 28.01
C VAL A 53 30.05 26.16 27.05
N VAL A 54 29.96 24.92 27.51
CA VAL A 54 30.19 23.72 26.69
C VAL A 54 28.93 23.44 25.88
N VAL A 55 29.03 23.54 24.55
CA VAL A 55 27.92 23.28 23.62
C VAL A 55 28.25 22.03 22.79
N ASN A 56 27.30 21.09 22.69
CA ASN A 56 27.41 19.94 21.79
C ASN A 56 27.01 20.36 20.38
N GLU A 57 27.98 20.44 19.46
CA GLU A 57 27.77 20.83 18.06
C GLU A 57 27.79 19.60 17.16
N GLN A 58 26.78 19.47 16.29
CA GLN A 58 26.68 18.34 15.36
C GLN A 58 27.77 18.46 14.28
N VAL A 59 28.53 17.39 14.05
CA VAL A 59 29.53 17.38 12.98
C VAL A 59 28.81 17.28 11.65
N LEU A 60 28.94 18.30 10.81
CA LEU A 60 28.32 18.33 9.49
C LEU A 60 29.23 17.66 8.46
N ASP A 61 28.64 16.87 7.56
CA ASP A 61 29.29 16.34 6.37
C ASP A 61 29.47 17.47 5.33
N LYS A 62 30.20 17.19 4.24
CA LYS A 62 30.51 18.14 3.16
C LYS A 62 29.27 18.79 2.51
N ASP A 63 28.11 18.15 2.63
CA ASP A 63 26.81 18.63 2.14
C ASP A 63 25.98 19.37 3.21
N GLY A 64 26.56 19.66 4.39
CA GLY A 64 25.88 20.41 5.47
C GLY A 64 24.85 19.60 6.27
N LYS A 65 24.88 18.26 6.19
CA LYS A 65 24.01 17.35 6.97
C LYS A 65 24.75 16.77 8.17
N PRO A 66 24.07 16.44 9.28
CA PRO A 66 24.72 15.79 10.43
C PRO A 66 25.34 14.45 10.00
N ARG A 67 26.59 14.21 10.37
CA ARG A 67 27.27 12.93 10.14
C ARG A 67 26.64 11.87 11.03
N VAL A 68 26.20 10.78 10.40
CA VAL A 68 25.60 9.64 11.07
C VAL A 68 26.55 8.45 10.95
N THR A 69 27.05 7.99 12.09
CA THR A 69 27.89 6.78 12.15
C THR A 69 27.05 5.61 12.66
N TRP A 70 27.13 4.47 11.96
CA TRP A 70 26.45 3.25 12.38
C TRP A 70 27.27 2.57 13.47
N GLN A 71 26.83 2.69 14.72
CA GLN A 71 27.47 2.01 15.84
C GLN A 71 26.73 0.72 16.18
N THR A 72 27.49 -0.35 16.40
CA THR A 72 26.94 -1.62 16.89
C THR A 72 26.58 -1.46 18.36
N THR A 73 25.29 -1.60 18.68
CA THR A 73 24.74 -1.31 20.01
C THR A 73 25.03 -2.43 21.02
N GLY A 74 25.70 -3.51 20.59
CA GLY A 74 25.97 -4.69 21.41
C GLY A 74 24.77 -5.63 21.58
N GLU A 75 23.55 -5.15 21.32
CA GLU A 75 22.35 -5.99 21.26
C GLU A 75 22.31 -6.81 19.96
N THR A 76 21.78 -8.04 20.03
CA THR A 76 21.65 -8.92 18.87
C THR A 76 20.22 -9.42 18.72
N TYR A 77 19.71 -9.37 17.49
CA TYR A 77 18.44 -9.99 17.12
C TYR A 77 18.69 -11.43 16.67
N ARG A 78 17.89 -12.36 17.18
CA ARG A 78 17.96 -13.78 16.79
C ARG A 78 16.76 -14.17 15.94
N ALA A 79 16.99 -15.01 14.93
CA ALA A 79 15.91 -15.62 14.17
C ALA A 79 14.98 -16.44 15.10
N LYS A 80 13.67 -16.24 14.95
CA LYS A 80 12.64 -17.00 15.69
C LYS A 80 11.90 -17.92 14.72
N SER A 81 11.84 -19.21 15.05
CA SER A 81 11.14 -20.20 14.24
C SER A 81 9.65 -20.22 14.56
N LEU A 82 8.83 -20.13 13.52
CA LEU A 82 7.37 -20.27 13.60
C LEU A 82 6.91 -21.72 13.80
N LEU A 83 7.79 -22.70 13.61
CA LEU A 83 7.47 -24.13 13.75
C LEU A 83 7.69 -24.65 15.18
N THR A 84 8.21 -23.82 16.07
CA THR A 84 8.32 -24.10 17.51
C THR A 84 6.95 -23.99 18.18
N ARG A 85 6.79 -24.55 19.39
CA ARG A 85 5.54 -24.44 20.16
C ARG A 85 5.09 -22.99 20.33
N ASP A 86 6.02 -22.11 20.72
CA ASP A 86 5.72 -20.70 20.95
C ASP A 86 5.47 -19.96 19.63
N GLY A 87 6.26 -20.24 18.59
CA GLY A 87 6.10 -19.66 17.26
C GLY A 87 4.76 -20.03 16.60
N PHE A 88 4.33 -21.28 16.74
CA PHE A 88 3.07 -21.77 16.19
C PHE A 88 1.87 -21.20 16.95
N PHE A 89 1.96 -21.14 18.29
CA PHE A 89 0.97 -20.45 19.10
C PHE A 89 0.88 -18.97 18.72
N TRP A 90 2.02 -18.29 18.53
CA TRP A 90 2.05 -16.90 18.08
C TRP A 90 1.37 -16.73 16.71
N LEU A 91 1.68 -17.60 15.74
CA LEU A 91 1.09 -17.58 14.40
C LEU A 91 -0.45 -17.60 14.44
N ILE A 92 -1.04 -18.53 15.20
CA ILE A 92 -2.50 -18.68 15.28
C ILE A 92 -3.12 -17.55 16.12
N SER A 93 -2.55 -17.24 17.28
CA SER A 93 -3.08 -16.20 18.18
C SER A 93 -3.07 -14.81 17.57
N HIS A 94 -2.11 -14.50 16.69
CA HIS A 94 -1.99 -13.21 16.04
C HIS A 94 -2.60 -13.18 14.64
N LEU A 95 -3.10 -14.30 14.10
CA LEU A 95 -3.66 -14.35 12.74
C LEU A 95 -4.76 -13.30 12.54
N VAL A 96 -5.74 -13.27 13.46
CA VAL A 96 -6.87 -12.34 13.38
C VAL A 96 -6.41 -10.89 13.63
N THR A 97 -5.54 -10.66 14.62
CA THR A 97 -5.02 -9.32 14.93
C THR A 97 -4.18 -8.75 13.78
N ASN A 98 -3.39 -9.58 13.11
CA ASN A 98 -2.60 -9.19 11.93
C ASN A 98 -3.51 -8.84 10.75
N PHE A 99 -4.57 -9.63 10.52
CA PHE A 99 -5.56 -9.35 9.49
C PHE A 99 -6.30 -8.03 9.76
N MET A 100 -6.79 -7.83 10.98
CA MET A 100 -7.49 -6.59 11.37
C MET A 100 -6.55 -5.38 11.41
N GLY A 101 -5.29 -5.57 11.79
CA GLY A 101 -4.27 -4.51 11.86
C GLY A 101 -3.71 -4.07 10.51
N PHE A 102 -4.06 -4.76 9.42
CA PHE A 102 -3.61 -4.40 8.09
C PHE A 102 -4.34 -3.13 7.60
N ARG A 103 -3.66 -1.99 7.76
CA ARG A 103 -4.18 -0.63 7.50
C ARG A 103 -5.01 -0.49 6.22
N PRO A 104 -4.61 -1.05 5.06
CA PRO A 104 -5.39 -0.90 3.83
C PRO A 104 -6.80 -1.53 3.87
N LEU A 105 -7.02 -2.61 4.62
CA LEU A 105 -8.33 -3.29 4.65
C LEU A 105 -9.44 -2.38 5.16
N GLY A 106 -9.19 -1.62 6.23
CA GLY A 106 -10.19 -0.73 6.81
C GLY A 106 -10.62 0.38 5.85
N VAL A 107 -9.66 1.04 5.20
CA VAL A 107 -9.93 2.14 4.25
C VAL A 107 -10.72 1.63 3.04
N VAL A 108 -10.35 0.46 2.51
CA VAL A 108 -11.03 -0.13 1.35
C VAL A 108 -12.45 -0.54 1.69
N LEU A 109 -12.68 -1.21 2.83
CA LEU A 109 -14.03 -1.64 3.23
C LEU A 109 -14.99 -0.46 3.43
N VAL A 110 -14.53 0.60 4.12
CA VAL A 110 -15.33 1.81 4.32
C VAL A 110 -15.58 2.52 2.99
N GLY A 111 -14.57 2.62 2.12
CA GLY A 111 -14.72 3.20 0.78
C GLY A 111 -15.72 2.43 -0.08
N MET A 112 -15.62 1.10 -0.13
CA MET A 112 -16.53 0.23 -0.87
C MET A 112 -17.96 0.29 -0.33
N LEU A 113 -18.15 0.47 0.98
CA LEU A 113 -19.47 0.68 1.56
C LEU A 113 -20.09 1.98 1.03
N GLY A 114 -19.33 3.09 1.03
CA GLY A 114 -19.78 4.37 0.51
C GLY A 114 -20.12 4.33 -0.97
N ILE A 115 -19.24 3.72 -1.78
CA ILE A 115 -19.46 3.50 -3.22
C ILE A 115 -20.70 2.62 -3.44
N GLY A 116 -20.83 1.53 -2.68
CA GLY A 116 -21.96 0.61 -2.75
C GLY A 116 -23.30 1.28 -2.48
N VAL A 117 -23.37 2.18 -1.49
CA VAL A 117 -24.58 2.98 -1.21
C VAL A 117 -24.87 3.96 -2.36
N ALA A 118 -23.86 4.70 -2.84
CA ALA A 118 -24.02 5.63 -3.95
C ALA A 118 -24.48 4.93 -5.24
N GLU A 119 -24.02 3.70 -5.47
CA GLU A 119 -24.41 2.92 -6.63
C GLU A 119 -25.81 2.30 -6.49
N ARG A 120 -26.12 1.70 -5.34
CA ARG A 120 -27.45 1.08 -5.07
C ARG A 120 -28.59 2.08 -5.06
N THR A 121 -28.34 3.31 -4.60
CA THR A 121 -29.32 4.40 -4.65
C THR A 121 -29.48 5.01 -6.05
N GLY A 122 -28.61 4.64 -7.00
CA GLY A 122 -28.61 5.19 -8.35
C GLY A 122 -28.00 6.60 -8.46
N LEU A 123 -27.37 7.12 -7.39
CA LEU A 123 -26.77 8.46 -7.36
C LEU A 123 -25.74 8.64 -8.49
N ILE A 124 -24.87 7.65 -8.70
CA ILE A 124 -23.88 7.70 -9.78
C ILE A 124 -24.56 7.82 -11.15
N ARG A 125 -25.61 7.03 -11.42
CA ARG A 125 -26.36 7.07 -12.68
C ARG A 125 -27.05 8.43 -12.89
N ALA A 126 -27.60 9.01 -11.83
CA ALA A 126 -28.24 10.32 -11.88
C ALA A 126 -27.23 11.45 -12.15
N LEU A 127 -26.08 11.44 -11.48
CA LEU A 127 -25.01 12.41 -11.68
C LEU A 127 -24.44 12.36 -13.09
N LEU A 128 -24.22 11.15 -13.64
CA LEU A 128 -23.76 10.97 -15.01
C LEU A 128 -24.76 11.57 -16.02
N LYS A 129 -26.06 11.29 -15.85
CA LYS A 129 -27.11 11.87 -16.71
C LYS A 129 -27.18 13.39 -16.59
N ALA A 130 -27.13 13.92 -15.37
CA ALA A 130 -27.21 15.35 -15.10
C ALA A 130 -26.00 16.11 -15.68
N PHE A 131 -24.79 15.57 -15.49
CA PHE A 131 -23.56 16.15 -16.03
C PHE A 131 -23.64 16.29 -17.55
N ILE A 132 -24.04 15.22 -18.24
CA ILE A 132 -24.02 15.23 -19.71
C ILE A 132 -25.18 16.05 -20.30
N ALA A 133 -26.31 16.16 -19.61
CA ALA A 133 -27.41 17.04 -20.04
C ALA A 133 -27.01 18.52 -20.14
N VAL A 134 -25.94 18.93 -19.46
CA VAL A 134 -25.43 20.31 -19.44
C VAL A 134 -24.25 20.52 -20.39
N VAL A 135 -23.64 19.45 -20.92
CA VAL A 135 -22.46 19.55 -21.80
C VAL A 135 -22.88 19.95 -23.22
N PRO A 136 -22.34 21.04 -23.79
CA PRO A 136 -22.63 21.43 -25.17
C PRO A 136 -21.99 20.45 -26.17
N GLY A 137 -22.59 20.32 -27.36
CA GLY A 137 -22.20 19.33 -28.38
C GLY A 137 -20.70 19.32 -28.75
N SER A 138 -20.05 20.48 -28.76
CA SER A 138 -18.61 20.61 -29.05
C SER A 138 -17.69 20.03 -27.96
N LEU A 139 -18.18 19.90 -26.73
CA LEU A 139 -17.43 19.36 -25.58
C LEU A 139 -17.77 17.91 -25.27
N LEU A 140 -18.62 17.23 -26.05
CA LEU A 140 -19.02 15.85 -25.77
C LEU A 140 -17.82 14.90 -25.71
N THR A 141 -16.88 14.99 -26.65
CA THR A 141 -15.67 14.14 -26.67
C THR A 141 -14.74 14.36 -25.48
N PRO A 142 -14.29 15.59 -25.17
CA PRO A 142 -13.48 15.80 -23.97
C PRO A 142 -14.23 15.46 -22.68
N ALA A 143 -15.56 15.68 -22.62
CA ALA A 143 -16.37 15.27 -21.48
C ALA A 143 -16.39 13.74 -21.31
N MET A 144 -16.59 12.98 -22.40
CA MET A 144 -16.61 11.51 -22.35
C MET A 144 -15.26 10.92 -21.94
N VAL A 145 -14.16 11.49 -22.42
CA VAL A 145 -12.81 11.09 -21.97
C VAL A 145 -12.64 11.38 -20.48
N PHE A 146 -13.05 12.56 -20.01
CA PHE A 146 -12.99 12.93 -18.60
C PHE A 146 -13.81 11.97 -17.71
N LEU A 147 -15.05 11.69 -18.11
CA LEU A 147 -15.93 10.71 -17.46
C LEU A 147 -15.31 9.29 -17.47
N GLY A 148 -14.66 8.91 -18.56
CA GLY A 148 -13.92 7.65 -18.67
C GLY A 148 -12.76 7.56 -17.67
N ILE A 149 -12.02 8.65 -17.42
CA ILE A 149 -10.95 8.66 -16.41
C ILE A 149 -11.55 8.59 -15.00
N MET A 150 -12.60 9.35 -14.72
CA MET A 150 -13.31 9.33 -13.44
C MET A 150 -13.96 7.97 -13.13
N SER A 151 -14.21 7.14 -14.16
CA SER A 151 -14.72 5.78 -13.98
C SER A 151 -13.82 4.90 -13.11
N SER A 152 -12.52 5.19 -13.01
CA SER A 152 -11.58 4.47 -12.15
C SER A 152 -11.94 4.48 -10.67
N ILE A 153 -12.74 5.45 -10.22
CA ILE A 153 -13.24 5.57 -8.84
C ILE A 153 -14.44 4.64 -8.60
N THR A 154 -15.09 4.18 -9.67
CA THR A 154 -16.32 3.40 -9.60
C THR A 154 -16.04 1.95 -9.95
N LEU A 155 -16.61 1.00 -9.20
CA LEU A 155 -16.34 -0.42 -9.41
C LEU A 155 -16.99 -0.98 -10.68
N ASP A 156 -18.24 -0.61 -10.99
CA ASP A 156 -19.00 -1.20 -12.12
C ASP A 156 -19.71 -0.16 -13.02
N ALA A 157 -20.24 0.93 -12.44
CA ALA A 157 -21.12 1.83 -13.19
C ALA A 157 -20.42 2.53 -14.37
N GLY A 158 -19.14 2.88 -14.25
CA GLY A 158 -18.41 3.55 -15.32
C GLY A 158 -18.23 2.67 -16.56
N TYR A 159 -17.83 1.41 -16.39
CA TYR A 159 -17.62 0.50 -17.51
C TYR A 159 -18.92 0.02 -18.16
N VAL A 160 -19.99 -0.19 -17.37
CA VAL A 160 -21.25 -0.74 -17.87
C VAL A 160 -22.19 0.34 -18.41
N VAL A 161 -22.17 1.56 -17.84
CA VAL A 161 -23.14 2.61 -18.17
C VAL A 161 -22.59 3.65 -19.15
N LEU A 162 -21.29 4.00 -19.09
CA LEU A 162 -20.73 5.03 -19.97
C LEU A 162 -20.77 4.65 -21.45
N PRO A 163 -20.39 3.42 -21.89
CA PRO A 163 -20.36 3.12 -23.31
C PRO A 163 -21.73 3.20 -24.00
N PRO A 164 -22.83 2.62 -23.45
CA PRO A 164 -24.16 2.77 -24.03
C PRO A 164 -24.67 4.22 -23.98
N LEU A 165 -24.41 4.93 -22.90
CA LEU A 165 -24.85 6.32 -22.73
C LEU A 165 -24.12 7.25 -23.72
N ALA A 166 -22.81 7.06 -23.90
CA ALA A 166 -22.02 7.76 -24.88
C ALA A 166 -22.54 7.50 -26.30
N ALA A 167 -22.76 6.23 -26.66
CA ALA A 167 -23.30 5.86 -27.97
C ALA A 167 -24.65 6.54 -28.26
N ALA A 168 -25.58 6.52 -27.31
CA ALA A 168 -26.90 7.15 -27.46
C ALA A 168 -26.81 8.67 -27.64
N LEU A 169 -25.88 9.34 -26.95
CA LEU A 169 -25.71 10.78 -27.02
C LEU A 169 -24.99 11.24 -28.29
N TYR A 170 -23.97 10.51 -28.74
CA TYR A 170 -23.35 10.76 -30.04
C TYR A 170 -24.36 10.57 -31.16
N LEU A 171 -25.16 9.50 -31.12
CA LEU A 171 -26.24 9.27 -32.07
C LEU A 171 -27.30 10.39 -32.06
N ALA A 172 -27.61 10.96 -30.89
CA ALA A 172 -28.55 12.07 -30.78
C ALA A 172 -27.96 13.43 -31.19
N ALA A 173 -26.63 13.60 -31.09
CA ALA A 173 -25.92 14.82 -31.44
C ALA A 173 -25.56 14.91 -32.94
N GLY A 174 -25.58 13.79 -33.67
CA GLY A 174 -25.31 13.72 -35.11
C GLY A 174 -24.90 12.34 -35.59
#